data_AF-A0A0F3IQE1-F1
#
_entry.id   AF-A0A0F3IQE1-F1
#
_cell.length_a   1.000
_cell.length_b   1.000
_cell.length_c   1.000
_cell.angle_alpha   90.00
_cell.angle_beta   90.00
_cell.angle_gamma   90.00
#
_symmetry.space_group_name_H-M   'P 1'
#
loop_
_entity.id
_entity.type
_entity.pdbx_description
1 polymer ?
#
loop_
_entity_poly.entity_id
_entity_poly.type
_entity_poly.pdbx_seq_one_letter_code
_entity_poly.pdbx_strand_id
1 'polypeptide(L)'
;MLTLNPADAHLYEEITMNKFLSTAALTLCCLFFYPAQAATLSVDMVPGAGIDSSLATTKGANFAVNIFINDVKDLAGFELELAFDNSVLAATSIVSAGLFGADTFLISDAISAGKISFAELSLAFSGNDYASDTLLATVSFKVLAAGVSQIDLLNVLLSDANGDVIQPLTLHAGHVTATDIGIVPLPGVAWLFGSGLLGLARLARKN
;
A
#
# COMPACT_ATOMS: atom_id res chain seq x y z
N MET A 1 13.39 14.25 -75.09
CA MET A 1 13.15 15.02 -73.85
C MET A 1 11.72 14.70 -73.44
N LEU A 2 11.52 13.70 -72.56
CA LEU A 2 10.17 13.33 -72.10
C LEU A 2 9.69 14.38 -71.10
N THR A 3 8.69 15.17 -71.48
CA THR A 3 8.02 16.12 -70.59
C THR A 3 7.04 15.34 -69.70
N LEU A 4 7.30 15.31 -68.39
CA LEU A 4 6.42 14.68 -67.41
C LEU A 4 5.05 15.37 -67.43
N ASN A 5 3.99 14.56 -67.35
CA ASN A 5 2.60 15.03 -67.33
C ASN A 5 2.34 15.81 -66.03
N PRO A 6 1.78 17.03 -66.08
CA PRO A 6 1.51 17.85 -64.89
C PRO A 6 0.60 17.16 -63.87
N ALA A 7 -0.24 16.20 -64.28
CA ALA A 7 -1.06 15.42 -63.35
C ALA A 7 -0.22 14.49 -62.46
N ASP A 8 0.90 13.96 -62.97
CA ASP A 8 1.76 13.07 -62.20
C ASP A 8 2.55 13.87 -61.15
N ALA A 9 2.94 15.12 -61.45
CA ALA A 9 3.61 16.03 -60.52
C ALA A 9 2.79 16.29 -59.25
N HIS A 10 1.48 16.48 -59.39
CA HIS A 10 0.57 16.68 -58.24
C HIS A 10 0.46 15.42 -57.35
N LEU A 11 0.43 14.24 -57.95
CA LEU A 11 0.41 12.98 -57.19
C LEU A 11 1.75 12.73 -56.46
N TYR A 12 2.88 13.13 -57.07
CA TYR A 12 4.20 13.03 -56.42
C TYR A 12 4.30 13.94 -55.19
N GLU A 13 3.79 15.17 -55.25
CA GLU A 13 3.78 16.09 -54.10
C GLU A 13 2.91 15.56 -52.95
N GLU A 14 1.71 15.06 -53.25
CA GLU A 14 0.78 14.53 -52.24
C GLU A 14 1.35 13.28 -51.54
N ILE A 15 1.93 12.35 -52.30
CA ILE A 15 2.58 11.14 -51.77
C ILE A 15 3.80 11.50 -50.92
N THR A 16 4.56 12.52 -51.31
CA THR A 16 5.75 12.97 -50.56
C THR A 16 5.36 13.66 -49.26
N MET A 17 4.29 14.46 -49.27
CA MET A 17 3.76 15.16 -48.10
C MET A 17 3.13 14.22 -47.07
N ASN A 18 2.38 13.19 -47.49
CA ASN A 18 1.82 12.18 -46.58
C ASN A 18 2.90 11.31 -45.91
N LYS A 19 3.98 11.00 -46.63
CA LYS A 19 5.12 10.29 -46.05
C LYS A 19 5.85 11.16 -45.03
N PHE A 20 6.04 12.45 -45.32
CA PHE A 20 6.64 13.41 -44.39
C PHE A 20 5.79 13.60 -43.13
N LEU A 21 4.47 13.74 -43.29
CA LEU A 21 3.51 13.83 -42.17
C LEU A 21 3.52 12.56 -41.31
N SER A 22 3.57 11.39 -41.95
CA SER A 22 3.64 10.09 -41.25
C SER A 22 4.97 9.90 -40.51
N THR A 23 6.11 10.29 -41.10
CA THR A 23 7.42 10.21 -40.43
C THR A 23 7.56 11.22 -39.29
N ALA A 24 7.01 12.42 -39.45
CA ALA A 24 7.00 13.46 -38.41
C ALA A 24 6.10 13.06 -37.23
N ALA A 25 4.94 12.44 -37.49
CA ALA A 25 4.07 11.92 -36.44
C ALA A 25 4.73 10.78 -35.64
N LEU A 26 5.46 9.87 -36.30
CA LEU A 26 6.14 8.75 -35.64
C LEU A 26 7.31 9.21 -34.75
N THR A 27 8.09 10.21 -35.22
CA THR A 27 9.23 10.75 -34.45
C THR A 27 8.78 11.64 -33.29
N LEU A 28 7.70 12.41 -33.44
CA LEU A 28 7.10 13.17 -32.33
C LEU A 28 6.53 12.24 -31.24
N CYS A 29 5.98 11.07 -31.62
CA CYS A 29 5.49 10.08 -30.67
C CYS A 29 6.62 9.42 -29.84
N CYS A 30 7.79 9.18 -30.43
CA CYS A 30 8.95 8.61 -29.73
C CYS A 30 9.66 9.58 -28.78
N LEU A 31 9.50 10.90 -28.94
CA LEU A 31 10.10 11.92 -28.06
C LEU A 31 9.37 12.07 -26.71
N PHE A 32 8.28 11.33 -26.48
CA PHE A 32 7.54 11.32 -25.21
C PHE A 32 7.48 9.94 -24.54
N PHE A 33 8.23 8.94 -25.02
CA PHE A 33 8.40 7.67 -24.30
C PHE A 33 9.42 7.84 -23.16
N TYR A 34 9.07 8.66 -22.16
CA TYR A 34 9.69 8.52 -20.85
C TYR A 34 9.08 7.28 -20.20
N PRO A 35 9.86 6.29 -19.75
CA PRO A 35 9.32 5.29 -18.83
C PRO A 35 8.75 6.04 -17.62
N ALA A 36 7.42 6.14 -17.54
CA ALA A 36 6.72 6.65 -16.38
C ALA A 36 6.85 5.59 -15.27
N GLN A 37 7.89 5.72 -14.45
CA GLN A 37 8.00 4.96 -13.21
C GLN A 37 7.02 5.59 -12.22
N ALA A 38 6.09 4.77 -11.71
CA ALA A 38 5.13 5.21 -10.70
C ALA A 38 5.66 4.82 -9.32
N ALA A 39 5.81 5.81 -8.44
CA ALA A 39 6.05 5.51 -7.04
C ALA A 39 4.85 4.70 -6.50
N THR A 40 5.13 3.71 -5.67
CA THR A 40 4.11 2.81 -5.13
C THR A 40 4.12 2.87 -3.62
N LEU A 41 2.94 3.04 -3.02
CA LEU A 41 2.74 2.76 -1.59
C LEU A 41 1.83 1.55 -1.42
N SER A 42 2.14 0.74 -0.41
CA SER A 42 1.38 -0.45 -0.07
C SER A 42 1.31 -0.65 1.43
N VAL A 43 0.29 -1.39 1.87
CA VAL A 43 0.16 -1.81 3.27
C VAL A 43 0.33 -3.32 3.38
N ASP A 44 1.08 -3.73 4.40
CA ASP A 44 1.32 -5.12 4.75
C ASP A 44 0.93 -5.35 6.22
N MET A 45 0.22 -6.44 6.48
CA MET A 45 -0.30 -6.77 7.81
C MET A 45 0.22 -8.12 8.31
N VAL A 46 0.94 -8.87 7.46
CA VAL A 46 1.42 -10.22 7.79
C VAL A 46 2.94 -10.25 7.64
N PRO A 47 3.70 -10.40 8.74
CA PRO A 47 5.14 -10.53 8.67
C PRO A 47 5.56 -11.69 7.75
N GLY A 48 6.36 -11.40 6.73
CA GLY A 48 6.75 -12.39 5.73
C GLY A 48 7.69 -11.82 4.67
N ALA A 49 7.95 -12.60 3.63
CA ALA A 49 8.81 -12.21 2.52
C ALA A 49 8.10 -11.39 1.44
N GLY A 50 6.81 -11.08 1.60
CA GLY A 50 6.03 -10.32 0.63
C GLY A 50 4.90 -9.55 1.31
N ILE A 51 4.31 -8.61 0.56
CA ILE A 51 3.22 -7.76 1.00
C ILE A 51 1.91 -8.56 1.05
N ASP A 52 1.31 -8.70 2.24
CA ASP A 52 -0.03 -9.23 2.41
C ASP A 52 -0.96 -8.16 3.01
N SER A 53 -1.83 -7.63 2.16
CA SER A 53 -2.76 -6.57 2.53
C SER A 53 -4.08 -7.12 3.09
N SER A 54 -4.12 -8.40 3.48
CA SER A 54 -5.30 -9.04 4.09
C SER A 54 -4.96 -9.68 5.43
N LEU A 55 -5.74 -9.37 6.46
CA LEU A 55 -5.57 -9.98 7.78
C LEU A 55 -6.89 -10.49 8.34
N ALA A 56 -6.92 -11.78 8.70
CA ALA A 56 -7.99 -12.35 9.50
C ALA A 56 -7.55 -12.44 10.97
N THR A 57 -8.33 -11.84 11.87
CA THR A 57 -7.98 -11.77 13.30
C THR A 57 -9.23 -11.84 14.19
N THR A 58 -9.04 -11.78 15.50
CA THR A 58 -10.11 -11.84 16.49
C THR A 58 -10.21 -10.56 17.31
N LYS A 59 -11.41 -10.28 17.82
CA LYS A 59 -11.66 -9.19 18.75
C LYS A 59 -10.69 -9.24 19.94
N GLY A 60 -10.11 -8.09 20.28
CA GLY A 60 -9.14 -7.95 21.35
C GLY A 60 -7.69 -8.23 20.95
N ALA A 61 -7.43 -8.73 19.74
CA ALA A 61 -6.07 -8.91 19.24
C ALA A 61 -5.37 -7.57 18.97
N ASN A 62 -4.05 -7.63 19.00
CA ASN A 62 -3.16 -6.57 18.55
C ASN A 62 -2.43 -7.02 17.28
N PHE A 63 -2.26 -6.12 16.33
CA PHE A 63 -1.49 -6.37 15.12
C PHE A 63 -0.84 -5.07 14.64
N ALA A 64 0.09 -5.20 13.70
CA ALA A 64 0.77 -4.08 13.08
C ALA A 64 0.41 -4.00 11.59
N VAL A 65 0.35 -2.78 11.07
CA VAL A 65 0.28 -2.49 9.64
C VAL A 65 1.58 -1.77 9.28
N ASN A 66 2.37 -2.38 8.40
CA ASN A 66 3.55 -1.77 7.81
C ASN A 66 3.14 -1.05 6.53
N ILE A 67 3.58 0.20 6.40
CA ILE A 67 3.43 0.98 5.17
C ILE A 67 4.77 0.92 4.44
N PHE A 68 4.74 0.47 3.19
CA PHE A 68 5.91 0.37 2.34
C PHE A 68 5.84 1.40 1.22
N ILE A 69 7.02 1.85 0.80
CA ILE A 69 7.22 2.64 -0.42
C ILE A 69 8.18 1.90 -1.36
N ASN A 70 7.93 2.00 -2.65
CA ASN A 70 8.76 1.40 -3.70
C ASN A 70 8.76 2.27 -4.96
N ASP A 71 9.73 2.05 -5.84
CA ASP A 71 9.85 2.67 -7.16
C ASP A 71 9.84 4.21 -7.14
N VAL A 72 10.48 4.80 -6.14
CA VAL A 72 10.58 6.25 -5.96
C VAL A 72 12.04 6.70 -6.07
N LYS A 73 12.24 7.88 -6.66
CA LYS A 73 13.55 8.53 -6.80
C LYS A 73 13.51 9.92 -6.20
N ASP A 74 14.65 10.34 -5.69
CA ASP A 74 14.87 11.65 -5.08
C ASP A 74 13.84 12.01 -3.99
N LEU A 75 13.30 11.01 -3.26
CA LEU A 75 12.30 11.27 -2.22
C LEU A 75 12.91 12.13 -1.12
N ALA A 76 12.31 13.29 -0.86
CA ALA A 76 12.71 14.18 0.23
C ALA A 76 11.54 14.58 1.14
N GLY A 77 10.31 14.21 0.82
CA GLY A 77 9.18 14.41 1.72
C GLY A 77 7.97 13.59 1.34
N PHE A 78 7.14 13.31 2.34
CA PHE A 78 5.84 12.68 2.13
C PHE A 78 4.80 13.18 3.14
N GLU A 79 3.55 13.14 2.71
CA GLU A 79 2.36 13.27 3.54
C GLU A 79 1.37 12.19 3.13
N LEU A 80 0.73 11.54 4.10
CA LEU A 80 -0.33 10.57 3.86
C LEU A 80 -1.35 10.55 5.00
N GLU A 81 -2.55 10.11 4.67
CA GLU A 81 -3.57 9.76 5.64
C GLU A 81 -3.87 8.25 5.56
N LEU A 82 -3.85 7.55 6.70
CA LEU A 82 -4.29 6.17 6.80
C LEU A 82 -5.70 6.13 7.38
N ALA A 83 -6.69 5.71 6.59
CA ALA A 83 -8.08 5.59 7.00
C ALA A 83 -8.42 4.16 7.47
N PHE A 84 -9.25 4.06 8.51
CA PHE A 84 -9.74 2.79 9.07
C PHE A 84 -11.11 2.96 9.74
N ASP A 85 -11.82 1.86 9.97
CA ASP A 85 -13.09 1.86 10.70
C ASP A 85 -12.84 1.87 12.22
N ASN A 86 -13.08 3.02 12.85
CA ASN A 86 -12.90 3.22 14.29
C ASN A 86 -13.91 2.46 15.17
N SER A 87 -14.95 1.86 14.59
CA SER A 87 -15.85 0.95 15.30
C SER A 87 -15.27 -0.46 15.42
N VAL A 88 -14.39 -0.84 14.49
CA VAL A 88 -13.74 -2.16 14.42
C VAL A 88 -12.33 -2.12 14.99
N LEU A 89 -11.57 -1.06 14.73
CA LEU A 89 -10.15 -0.93 15.07
C LEU A 89 -9.86 0.35 15.87
N ALA A 90 -8.87 0.30 16.74
CA ALA A 90 -8.26 1.47 17.36
C ALA A 90 -6.76 1.51 17.02
N ALA A 91 -6.31 2.58 16.36
CA ALA A 91 -4.89 2.86 16.22
C ALA A 91 -4.31 3.27 17.58
N THR A 92 -3.21 2.62 17.99
CA THR A 92 -2.56 2.86 19.28
C THR A 92 -1.24 3.61 19.16
N SER A 93 -0.55 3.49 18.03
CA SER A 93 0.70 4.19 17.76
C SER A 93 1.00 4.18 16.26
N ILE A 94 1.78 5.16 15.81
CA ILE A 94 2.50 5.12 14.54
C ILE A 94 3.99 5.36 14.84
N VAL A 95 4.86 4.60 14.19
CA VAL A 95 6.31 4.68 14.38
C VAL A 95 6.96 4.84 13.02
N SER A 96 7.74 5.91 12.86
CA SER A 96 8.56 6.14 11.67
C SER A 96 9.63 5.05 11.53
N ALA A 97 9.86 4.62 10.29
CA ALA A 97 11.01 3.77 9.96
C ALA A 97 12.30 4.57 9.73
N GLY A 98 12.23 5.92 9.76
CA GLY A 98 13.39 6.80 9.58
C GLY A 98 13.95 6.76 8.17
N LEU A 99 13.08 6.89 7.15
CA LEU A 99 13.50 6.86 5.74
C LEU A 99 14.64 7.85 5.45
N PHE A 100 14.62 9.04 6.07
CA PHE A 100 15.63 10.07 5.86
C PHE A 100 16.79 10.02 6.87
N GLY A 101 16.87 8.98 7.71
CA GLY A 101 17.94 8.82 8.69
C GLY A 101 18.06 10.01 9.63
N ALA A 102 19.27 10.57 9.75
CA ALA A 102 19.55 11.70 10.63
C ALA A 102 18.87 13.01 10.20
N ASP A 103 18.47 13.13 8.93
CA ASP A 103 17.84 14.32 8.37
C ASP A 103 16.31 14.29 8.46
N THR A 104 15.74 13.23 9.08
CA THR A 104 14.30 13.07 9.25
C THR A 104 13.71 14.17 10.13
N PHE A 105 12.79 14.94 9.57
CA PHE A 105 11.98 15.91 10.28
C PHE A 105 10.52 15.46 10.30
N LEU A 106 10.03 15.05 11.47
CA LEU A 106 8.65 14.64 11.67
C LEU A 106 7.73 15.86 11.69
N ILE A 107 6.79 15.91 10.74
CA ILE A 107 5.79 16.98 10.61
C ILE A 107 4.49 16.61 11.33
N SER A 108 4.04 15.37 11.17
CA SER A 108 2.80 14.88 11.77
C SER A 108 2.88 13.38 12.04
N ASP A 109 2.38 12.98 13.20
CA ASP A 109 2.09 11.59 13.60
C ASP A 109 0.71 11.48 14.29
N ALA A 110 -0.18 12.40 13.97
CA ALA A 110 -1.46 12.57 14.66
C ALA A 110 -2.41 11.39 14.44
N ILE A 111 -2.84 10.77 15.54
CA ILE A 111 -3.85 9.72 15.54
C ILE A 111 -5.21 10.32 15.94
N SER A 112 -6.22 10.04 15.13
CA SER A 112 -7.60 10.44 15.36
C SER A 112 -8.55 9.25 15.16
N ALA A 113 -9.82 9.44 15.50
CA ALA A 113 -10.84 8.42 15.30
C ALA A 113 -11.01 8.09 13.80
N GLY A 114 -10.53 6.92 13.38
CA GLY A 114 -10.68 6.40 12.02
C GLY A 114 -9.67 6.95 11.02
N LYS A 115 -8.67 7.72 11.48
CA LYS A 115 -7.66 8.31 10.61
C LYS A 115 -6.34 8.59 11.33
N ILE A 116 -5.23 8.34 10.65
CA ILE A 116 -3.87 8.77 11.06
C ILE A 116 -3.33 9.71 10.01
N SER A 117 -2.80 10.86 10.43
CA SER A 117 -2.09 11.81 9.57
C SER A 117 -0.59 11.67 9.81
N PHE A 118 0.15 11.24 8.78
CA PHE A 118 1.59 11.00 8.89
C PHE A 118 2.36 11.77 7.82
N ALA A 119 3.34 12.56 8.24
CA ALA A 119 4.14 13.36 7.33
C ALA A 119 5.56 13.53 7.86
N GLU A 120 6.54 13.40 6.97
CA GLU A 120 7.95 13.65 7.23
C GLU A 120 8.58 14.37 6.05
N LEU A 121 9.63 15.14 6.33
CA LEU A 121 10.47 15.73 5.29
C LEU A 121 11.95 15.61 5.66
N SER A 122 12.79 15.71 4.64
CA SER A 122 14.23 15.89 4.73
C SER A 122 14.60 17.27 4.20
N LEU A 123 15.53 17.95 4.88
CA LEU A 123 16.14 19.19 4.39
C LEU A 123 17.52 18.94 3.76
N ALA A 124 17.85 17.69 3.47
CA ALA A 124 19.06 17.34 2.74
C ALA A 124 19.02 17.93 1.33
N PHE A 125 20.21 18.22 0.78
CA PHE A 125 20.35 18.78 -0.57
C PHE A 125 20.00 17.79 -1.70
N SER A 126 19.74 16.52 -1.36
CA SER A 126 19.33 15.45 -2.27
C SER A 126 18.39 14.51 -1.55
N GLY A 127 17.43 13.93 -2.27
CA GLY A 127 16.52 12.93 -1.76
C GLY A 127 17.10 11.52 -1.86
N ASN A 128 16.29 10.56 -1.41
CA ASN A 128 16.64 9.14 -1.38
C ASN A 128 15.94 8.37 -2.51
N ASP A 129 16.68 7.45 -3.12
CA ASP A 129 16.14 6.52 -4.12
C ASP A 129 15.78 5.18 -3.43
N TYR A 130 14.56 4.71 -3.65
CA TYR A 130 14.09 3.40 -3.20
C TYR A 130 13.56 2.60 -4.38
N ALA A 131 14.34 1.61 -4.82
CA ALA A 131 14.03 0.73 -5.95
C ALA A 131 13.40 -0.61 -5.54
N SER A 132 13.20 -0.82 -4.24
CA SER A 132 12.52 -1.99 -3.68
C SER A 132 11.67 -1.58 -2.48
N ASP A 133 10.71 -2.43 -2.11
CA ASP A 133 9.87 -2.26 -0.93
C ASP A 133 10.71 -1.86 0.29
N THR A 134 10.51 -0.62 0.73
CA THR A 134 11.19 -0.01 1.87
C THR A 134 10.16 0.42 2.89
N LEU A 135 10.37 0.03 4.15
CA LEU A 135 9.45 0.37 5.23
C LEU A 135 9.45 1.89 5.45
N LEU A 136 8.27 2.49 5.39
CA LEU A 136 8.04 3.92 5.65
C LEU A 136 7.64 4.16 7.10
N ALA A 137 6.65 3.40 7.59
CA ALA A 137 6.19 3.46 8.97
C ALA A 137 5.46 2.17 9.38
N THR A 138 5.36 1.96 10.69
CA THR A 138 4.58 0.88 11.28
C THR A 138 3.50 1.46 12.18
N VAL A 139 2.25 1.08 11.93
CA VAL A 139 1.08 1.46 12.73
C VAL A 139 0.64 0.27 13.57
N SER A 140 0.46 0.48 14.87
CA SER A 140 -0.08 -0.54 15.77
C SER A 140 -1.58 -0.35 15.94
N PHE A 141 -2.34 -1.45 15.84
CA PHE A 141 -3.78 -1.48 16.03
C PHE A 141 -4.20 -2.44 17.14
N LYS A 142 -5.35 -2.14 17.74
CA LYS A 142 -6.13 -3.03 18.60
C LYS A 142 -7.50 -3.26 17.99
N VAL A 143 -7.95 -4.51 17.94
CA VAL A 143 -9.29 -4.88 17.45
C VAL A 143 -10.33 -4.64 18.54
N LEU A 144 -11.28 -3.73 18.29
CA LEU A 144 -12.35 -3.34 19.20
C LEU A 144 -13.58 -4.25 19.08
N ALA A 145 -13.97 -4.61 17.86
CA ALA A 145 -15.18 -5.36 17.57
C ALA A 145 -14.99 -6.30 16.38
N ALA A 146 -15.88 -7.30 16.25
CA ALA A 146 -15.98 -8.09 15.03
C ALA A 146 -16.54 -7.22 13.89
N GLY A 147 -16.05 -7.43 12.66
CA GLY A 147 -16.39 -6.63 11.50
C GLY A 147 -15.28 -6.64 10.45
N VAL A 148 -15.45 -5.84 9.40
CA VAL A 148 -14.43 -5.63 8.36
C VAL A 148 -14.04 -4.17 8.38
N SER A 149 -12.74 -3.88 8.46
CA SER A 149 -12.19 -2.54 8.28
C SER A 149 -11.34 -2.52 7.01
N GLN A 150 -11.58 -1.56 6.12
CA GLN A 150 -10.60 -1.22 5.10
C GLN A 150 -9.43 -0.46 5.75
N ILE A 151 -8.26 -0.53 5.12
CA ILE A 151 -7.04 0.16 5.47
C ILE A 151 -6.59 0.88 4.20
N ASP A 152 -7.02 2.13 4.06
CA ASP A 152 -6.84 2.91 2.84
C ASP A 152 -5.79 4.01 3.03
N LEU A 153 -4.93 4.18 2.03
CA LEU A 153 -4.01 5.30 1.92
C LEU A 153 -4.73 6.43 1.16
N LEU A 154 -4.91 7.57 1.81
CA LEU A 154 -5.61 8.74 1.28
C LEU A 154 -4.68 9.96 1.32
N ASN A 155 -5.01 10.97 0.49
CA ASN A 155 -4.32 12.26 0.48
C ASN A 155 -2.78 12.14 0.43
N VAL A 156 -2.30 11.17 -0.35
CA VAL A 156 -0.86 10.89 -0.42
C VAL A 156 -0.18 11.89 -1.34
N LEU A 157 0.84 12.56 -0.82
CA LEU A 157 1.72 13.46 -1.54
C LEU A 157 3.17 13.05 -1.29
N LEU A 158 3.95 12.91 -2.36
CA LEU A 158 5.38 12.70 -2.32
C LEU A 158 6.07 13.90 -2.96
N SER A 159 7.19 14.34 -2.40
CA SER A 159 7.99 15.44 -2.96
C SER A 159 9.45 15.05 -3.12
N ASP A 160 10.07 15.59 -4.16
CA ASP A 160 11.50 15.49 -4.40
C ASP A 160 12.32 16.52 -3.59
N ALA A 161 13.64 16.50 -3.70
CA ALA A 161 14.51 17.43 -2.98
C ALA A 161 14.37 18.90 -3.41
N ASN A 162 13.81 19.17 -4.58
CA ASN A 162 13.51 20.51 -5.05
C ASN A 162 12.12 21.00 -4.57
N GLY A 163 11.35 20.11 -3.94
CA GLY A 163 9.97 20.38 -3.52
C GLY A 163 8.94 20.15 -4.63
N ASP A 164 9.35 19.56 -5.76
CA ASP A 164 8.44 19.19 -6.84
C ASP A 164 7.69 17.90 -6.49
N VAL A 165 6.44 17.79 -6.94
CA VAL A 165 5.59 16.64 -6.64
C VAL A 165 6.03 15.42 -7.46
N ILE A 166 6.22 14.28 -6.79
CA ILE A 166 6.54 13.01 -7.45
C ILE A 166 5.24 12.33 -7.89
N GLN A 167 5.06 12.20 -9.21
CA GLN A 167 3.94 11.52 -9.86
C GLN A 167 4.41 10.76 -11.11
N PRO A 168 3.70 9.69 -11.53
CA PRO A 168 2.44 9.18 -10.98
C PRO A 168 2.61 8.33 -9.71
N LEU A 169 1.51 8.10 -8.99
CA LEU A 169 1.46 7.34 -7.74
C LEU A 169 0.50 6.14 -7.87
N THR A 170 0.91 4.98 -7.35
CA THR A 170 0.07 3.78 -7.23
C THR A 170 -0.13 3.45 -5.76
N LEU A 171 -1.38 3.28 -5.32
CA LEU A 171 -1.72 2.99 -3.93
C LEU A 171 -2.37 1.61 -3.81
N HIS A 172 -1.83 0.77 -2.94
CA HIS A 172 -2.39 -0.55 -2.63
C HIS A 172 -2.97 -0.56 -1.22
N ALA A 173 -4.30 -0.55 -1.15
CA ALA A 173 -5.05 -0.67 0.09
C ALA A 173 -5.05 -2.11 0.64
N GLY A 174 -5.53 -2.25 1.86
CA GLY A 174 -5.73 -3.54 2.51
C GLY A 174 -7.02 -3.60 3.32
N HIS A 175 -7.27 -4.75 3.94
CA HIS A 175 -8.43 -4.93 4.81
C HIS A 175 -8.15 -5.91 5.95
N VAL A 176 -8.85 -5.68 7.05
CA VAL A 176 -8.84 -6.53 8.24
C VAL A 176 -10.22 -7.10 8.45
N THR A 177 -10.31 -8.42 8.56
CA THR A 177 -11.53 -9.14 8.94
C THR A 177 -11.39 -9.60 10.39
N ALA A 178 -12.13 -8.96 11.28
CA ALA A 178 -12.20 -9.30 12.69
C ALA A 178 -13.40 -10.21 12.97
N THR A 179 -13.15 -11.33 13.62
CA THR A 179 -14.20 -12.22 14.15
C THR A 179 -14.27 -12.10 15.66
N ASP A 180 -15.41 -12.46 16.26
CA ASP A 180 -15.44 -12.60 17.71
C ASP A 180 -14.48 -13.68 18.17
N ILE A 181 -14.07 -13.62 19.44
CA ILE A 181 -13.36 -14.72 20.06
C ILE A 181 -14.34 -15.89 20.05
N GLY A 182 -14.20 -16.79 19.08
CA GLY A 182 -14.98 -18.01 19.06
C GLY A 182 -14.81 -18.67 20.42
N ILE A 183 -15.88 -18.71 21.22
CA ILE A 183 -16.02 -19.80 22.17
C ILE A 183 -15.91 -21.05 21.31
N VAL A 184 -14.74 -21.68 21.28
CA VAL A 184 -14.59 -22.98 20.62
C VAL A 184 -15.72 -23.81 21.19
N PRO A 185 -16.76 -24.18 20.41
CA PRO A 185 -17.79 -25.05 20.94
C PRO A 185 -17.01 -26.31 21.29
N LEU A 186 -16.95 -26.75 22.56
CA LEU A 186 -16.25 -27.99 22.91
C LEU A 186 -17.04 -29.14 22.28
N PRO A 187 -16.74 -29.66 21.07
CA PRO A 187 -17.64 -30.59 20.40
C PRO A 187 -17.43 -32.01 20.97
N GLY A 188 -16.33 -32.25 21.70
CA GLY A 188 -15.97 -33.58 22.19
C GLY A 188 -15.47 -33.64 23.65
N VAL A 189 -14.80 -32.61 24.18
CA VAL A 189 -14.19 -32.74 25.51
C VAL A 189 -15.21 -32.71 26.65
N ALA A 190 -16.36 -32.04 26.48
CA ALA A 190 -17.45 -32.08 27.49
C ALA A 190 -17.99 -33.52 27.68
N TRP A 191 -18.11 -34.28 26.60
CA TRP A 191 -18.46 -35.70 26.63
C TRP A 191 -17.32 -36.57 27.18
N LEU A 192 -16.07 -36.22 26.90
CA LEU A 192 -14.90 -36.95 27.41
C LEU A 192 -14.74 -36.79 28.93
N PHE A 193 -14.88 -35.57 29.45
CA PHE A 193 -14.86 -35.30 30.89
C PHE A 193 -16.10 -35.87 31.58
N GLY A 194 -17.28 -35.74 30.97
CA GLY A 194 -18.52 -36.33 31.50
C GLY A 194 -18.45 -37.85 31.60
N SER A 195 -18.00 -38.54 30.54
CA SER A 195 -17.88 -39.99 30.53
C SER A 195 -16.73 -40.51 31.41
N GLY A 196 -15.60 -39.80 31.45
CA GLY A 196 -14.48 -40.11 32.34
C GLY A 196 -14.85 -40.00 33.82
N LEU A 197 -15.54 -38.93 34.22
CA LEU A 197 -15.98 -38.72 35.61
C LEU A 197 -17.02 -39.76 36.05
N LEU A 198 -17.95 -40.13 35.15
CA LEU A 198 -18.91 -41.20 35.41
C LEU A 198 -18.24 -42.57 35.53
N GLY A 199 -17.22 -42.85 34.70
CA GLY A 199 -16.41 -44.05 34.80
C GLY A 199 -15.68 -44.17 36.15
N LEU A 200 -15.05 -43.08 36.59
CA LEU A 200 -14.37 -42.99 37.88
C LEU A 200 -15.33 -43.14 39.07
N ALA A 201 -16.51 -42.50 39.02
CA ALA A 201 -17.53 -42.63 40.06
C ALA A 201 -18.07 -44.07 40.18
N ARG A 202 -18.12 -44.81 39.06
CA ARG A 202 -18.52 -46.22 39.05
C ARG A 202 -17.44 -47.14 39.62
N LEU A 203 -16.16 -46.79 39.43
CA LEU A 203 -15.04 -47.51 40.01
C LEU A 203 -14.94 -47.28 41.53
N ALA A 204 -15.17 -46.05 41.98
CA ALA A 204 -15.13 -45.67 43.40
C ALA A 204 -16.24 -46.31 44.25
N ARG A 205 -17.34 -46.80 43.63
CA ARG A 205 -18.43 -47.51 44.31
C ARG A 205 -18.20 -49.01 44.49
N LYS A 206 -17.17 -49.57 43.87
CA LYS A 206 -16.91 -51.02 43.84
C LYS A 206 -15.79 -51.46 44.80
N ASN A 207 -15.17 -50.49 45.50
CA ASN A 207 -14.28 -50.70 46.64
C ASN A 207 -15.01 -50.25 47.91
#